data_AF-A0AAU4J6C3-F1
#
_entry.id   AF-A0AAU4J6C3-F1
#
_cell.length_a   1.000
_cell.length_b   1.000
_cell.length_c   1.000
_cell.angle_alpha   90.00
_cell.angle_beta   90.00
_cell.angle_gamma   90.00
#
_symmetry.space_group_name_H-M   'P 1'
#
loop_
_entity.id
_entity.type
_entity.pdbx_description
1 polymer ?
#
loop_
_entity_poly.entity_id
_entity_poly.type
_entity_poly.pdbx_seq_one_letter_code
_entity_poly.pdbx_strand_id
1 'polypeptide(L)'
;MTPVELSRTVLHAVRRAVDAGELSVAVPERAVVAPPGPGGCGDYATGIALKLARPAGQSPRRVAEVLRPHLLDVDGIADVVLTGPGFLNISLHDVTSAALVAEILRRGTRYGYADGPDGRIVQLHCPYDPRAVVVAEAAARVLRSQGALVRVTAEGFDPAWTEVLGVRVDAVGPAPAELPVNVRPVPAPADPLPLGRDAGRWALLHPAAHDRPRTGDEHLVQREGNPLFRVRYAHARARAARRNAADLGFAAEPGAVTEPELLAALADHPRVLAAAADHRAPDRLARHLVAVADAALPFLLTVLPRGGEKPSAAHRARLALAEAVGAVLAGGLSLLGIDAPDHL
;
A
#
# COMPACT_ATOMS: atom_id res chain seq x y z
N MET A 1 6.02 -13.18 -13.25
CA MET A 1 6.71 -14.23 -12.49
C MET A 1 6.14 -14.27 -11.07
N THR A 2 5.69 -15.43 -10.59
CA THR A 2 5.14 -15.62 -9.23
C THR A 2 6.27 -15.78 -8.18
N PRO A 3 6.01 -15.60 -6.87
CA PRO A 3 7.02 -15.84 -5.83
C PRO A 3 7.62 -17.25 -5.87
N VAL A 4 6.80 -18.26 -6.18
CA VAL A 4 7.25 -19.66 -6.27
C VAL A 4 8.16 -19.86 -7.47
N GLU A 5 7.82 -19.26 -8.62
CA GLU A 5 8.68 -19.24 -9.80
C GLU A 5 9.99 -18.52 -9.52
N LEU A 6 9.94 -17.34 -8.89
CA LEU A 6 11.13 -16.57 -8.56
C LEU A 6 12.04 -17.32 -7.57
N SER A 7 11.48 -18.00 -6.56
CA SER A 7 12.24 -18.90 -5.67
C SER A 7 12.96 -19.99 -6.44
N ARG A 8 12.33 -20.59 -7.47
CA ARG A 8 12.97 -21.59 -8.34
C ARG A 8 14.04 -20.97 -9.23
N THR A 9 13.78 -19.77 -9.77
CA THR A 9 14.74 -18.99 -10.55
C THR A 9 16.01 -18.69 -9.74
N VAL A 10 15.86 -18.26 -8.48
CA VAL A 10 16.99 -18.01 -7.58
C VAL A 10 17.80 -19.29 -7.33
N LEU A 11 17.14 -20.44 -7.11
CA LEU A 11 17.85 -21.72 -6.98
C LEU A 11 18.58 -22.11 -8.27
N HIS A 12 17.97 -21.86 -9.42
CA HIS A 12 18.58 -22.16 -10.72
C HIS A 12 19.81 -21.28 -10.98
N ALA A 13 19.75 -19.99 -10.64
CA ALA A 13 20.90 -19.09 -10.68
C ALA A 13 22.06 -19.57 -9.79
N VAL A 14 21.75 -20.08 -8.58
CA VAL A 14 22.76 -20.68 -7.70
C VAL A 14 23.37 -21.94 -8.33
N ARG A 15 22.56 -22.83 -8.94
CA ARG A 15 23.07 -24.01 -9.64
C ARG A 15 24.00 -23.63 -10.78
N ARG A 16 23.60 -22.68 -11.63
CA ARG A 16 24.44 -22.20 -12.74
C ARG A 16 25.77 -21.65 -12.26
N ALA A 17 25.79 -20.87 -11.17
CA ALA A 17 27.04 -20.36 -10.59
C ALA A 17 27.95 -21.47 -10.03
N VAL A 18 27.38 -22.56 -9.50
CA VAL A 18 28.15 -23.73 -9.05
C VAL A 18 28.69 -24.54 -10.23
N ASP A 19 27.85 -24.80 -11.24
CA ASP A 19 28.23 -25.55 -12.43
C ASP A 19 29.31 -24.82 -13.26
N ALA A 20 29.30 -23.48 -13.24
CA ALA A 20 30.31 -22.63 -13.85
C ALA A 20 31.62 -22.52 -13.02
N GLY A 21 31.67 -23.10 -11.81
CA GLY A 21 32.84 -23.05 -10.93
C GLY A 21 33.05 -21.69 -10.22
N GLU A 22 32.08 -20.78 -10.29
CA GLU A 22 32.15 -19.45 -9.67
C GLU A 22 31.84 -19.50 -8.16
N LEU A 23 31.06 -20.49 -7.73
CA LEU A 23 30.78 -20.81 -6.33
C LEU A 23 31.06 -22.28 -6.04
N SER A 24 31.82 -22.56 -4.98
CA SER A 24 32.06 -23.93 -4.51
C SER A 24 31.20 -24.23 -3.27
N VAL A 25 29.90 -24.48 -3.47
CA VAL A 25 28.93 -24.74 -2.39
C VAL A 25 27.94 -25.83 -2.76
N ALA A 26 27.38 -26.51 -1.76
CA ALA A 26 26.20 -27.34 -1.96
C ALA A 26 24.98 -26.45 -2.26
N VAL A 27 24.24 -26.80 -3.30
CA VAL A 27 23.03 -26.07 -3.69
C VAL A 27 21.93 -26.32 -2.65
N PRO A 28 21.35 -25.28 -2.04
CA PRO A 28 20.27 -25.45 -1.06
C PRO A 28 19.01 -26.07 -1.67
N GLU A 29 18.22 -26.78 -0.87
CA GLU A 29 16.94 -27.35 -1.32
C GLU A 29 15.88 -26.27 -1.62
N ARG A 30 15.96 -25.13 -0.93
CA ARG A 30 14.99 -24.04 -1.04
C ARG A 30 15.66 -22.66 -0.98
N ALA A 31 15.35 -21.81 -1.96
CA ALA A 31 15.55 -20.37 -1.84
C ALA A 31 14.25 -19.71 -1.40
N VAL A 32 14.36 -18.76 -0.47
CA VAL A 32 13.22 -17.96 0.00
C VAL A 32 13.33 -16.60 -0.63
N VAL A 33 12.26 -16.18 -1.31
CA VAL A 33 12.04 -14.81 -1.73
C VAL A 33 10.93 -14.24 -0.86
N ALA A 34 11.11 -13.01 -0.41
CA ALA A 34 10.16 -12.29 0.42
C ALA A 34 10.11 -10.84 -0.04
N PRO A 35 9.09 -10.06 0.32
CA PRO A 35 9.12 -8.63 0.05
C PRO A 35 10.37 -7.97 0.64
N PRO A 36 10.92 -6.92 0.00
CA PRO A 36 12.09 -6.21 0.53
C PRO A 36 11.83 -5.67 1.94
N GLY A 37 12.84 -5.80 2.80
CA GLY A 37 12.82 -5.24 4.14
C GLY A 37 12.95 -3.71 4.16
N PRO A 38 12.92 -3.07 5.34
CA PRO A 38 13.10 -1.62 5.47
C PRO A 38 14.42 -1.16 4.80
N GLY A 39 14.33 -0.28 3.81
CA GLY A 39 15.48 0.20 3.01
C GLY A 39 15.86 -0.66 1.80
N GLY A 40 15.13 -1.74 1.52
CA GLY A 40 15.21 -2.48 0.26
C GLY A 40 14.33 -1.87 -0.84
N CYS A 41 14.57 -2.26 -2.09
CA CYS A 41 13.84 -1.80 -3.28
C CYS A 41 13.34 -3.00 -4.12
N GLY A 42 12.63 -2.77 -5.23
CA GLY A 42 12.11 -3.83 -6.10
C GLY A 42 10.89 -4.58 -5.56
N ASP A 43 10.48 -5.64 -6.26
CA ASP A 43 9.28 -6.42 -5.94
C ASP A 43 9.54 -7.48 -4.86
N TYR A 44 10.72 -8.10 -4.92
CA TYR A 44 11.13 -9.16 -4.02
C TYR A 44 12.59 -9.00 -3.60
N ALA A 45 12.94 -9.55 -2.46
CA ALA A 45 14.31 -9.67 -1.98
C ALA A 45 14.62 -11.11 -1.58
N THR A 46 15.88 -11.49 -1.74
CA THR A 46 16.40 -12.76 -1.24
C THR A 46 17.70 -12.55 -0.48
N GLY A 47 17.78 -13.17 0.70
CA GLY A 47 18.98 -13.25 1.53
C GLY A 47 19.83 -14.49 1.22
N ILE A 48 19.67 -15.13 0.06
CA ILE A 48 20.34 -16.40 -0.27
C ILE A 48 21.88 -16.28 -0.18
N ALA A 49 22.44 -15.13 -0.55
CA ALA A 49 23.88 -14.90 -0.50
C ALA A 49 24.43 -14.92 0.94
N LEU A 50 23.65 -14.47 1.93
CA LEU A 50 24.01 -14.56 3.36
C LEU A 50 24.14 -16.01 3.82
N LYS A 51 23.27 -16.91 3.31
CA LYS A 51 23.31 -18.34 3.64
C LYS A 51 24.50 -19.05 2.98
N LEU A 52 24.84 -18.65 1.76
CA LEU A 52 25.88 -19.28 0.94
C LEU A 52 27.29 -18.77 1.24
N ALA A 53 27.44 -17.58 1.84
CA ALA A 53 28.73 -16.95 2.14
C ALA A 53 29.69 -17.85 2.92
N ARG A 54 29.24 -18.39 4.06
CA ARG A 54 30.09 -19.23 4.92
C ARG A 54 30.52 -20.54 4.24
N PRO A 55 29.61 -21.32 3.61
CA PRO A 55 30.00 -22.48 2.81
C PRO A 55 30.95 -22.15 1.65
N ALA A 56 30.78 -21.00 1.01
CA ALA A 56 31.61 -20.57 -0.13
C ALA A 56 33.00 -20.06 0.26
N GLY A 57 33.24 -19.79 1.55
CA GLY A 57 34.46 -19.11 1.99
C GLY A 57 34.58 -17.66 1.48
N GLN A 58 33.45 -17.02 1.16
CA GLN A 58 33.40 -15.68 0.56
C GLN A 58 32.54 -14.72 1.41
N SER A 59 32.69 -13.41 1.21
CA SER A 59 31.79 -12.44 1.83
C SER A 59 30.39 -12.52 1.19
N PRO A 60 29.29 -12.26 1.93
CA PRO A 60 27.94 -12.33 1.35
C PRO A 60 27.74 -11.35 0.19
N ARG A 61 28.40 -10.19 0.24
CA ARG A 61 28.42 -9.24 -0.87
C ARG A 61 29.05 -9.84 -2.12
N ARG A 62 30.18 -10.55 -2.00
CA ARG A 62 30.83 -11.19 -3.13
C ARG A 62 29.95 -12.28 -3.75
N VAL A 63 29.30 -13.10 -2.91
CA VAL A 63 28.36 -14.12 -3.40
C VAL A 63 27.17 -13.46 -4.11
N ALA A 64 26.63 -12.36 -3.60
CA ALA A 64 25.56 -11.61 -4.26
C ALA A 64 26.02 -11.04 -5.62
N GLU A 65 27.24 -10.52 -5.71
CA GLU A 65 27.83 -10.03 -6.97
C GLU A 65 27.97 -11.13 -8.02
N VAL A 66 28.32 -12.36 -7.61
CA VAL A 66 28.37 -13.52 -8.50
C VAL A 66 26.97 -13.91 -8.98
N LEU A 67 25.97 -13.93 -8.10
CA LEU A 67 24.61 -14.34 -8.46
C LEU A 67 23.85 -13.29 -9.30
N ARG A 68 24.20 -12.01 -9.19
CA ARG A 68 23.53 -10.90 -9.90
C ARG A 68 23.43 -11.12 -11.43
N PRO A 69 24.51 -11.37 -12.18
CA PRO A 69 24.42 -11.58 -13.63
C PRO A 69 23.55 -12.78 -14.00
N HIS A 70 23.62 -13.89 -13.26
CA HIS A 70 22.79 -15.08 -13.50
C HIS A 70 21.28 -14.82 -13.30
N LEU A 71 20.92 -13.85 -12.46
CA LEU A 71 19.53 -13.42 -12.27
C LEU A 71 19.08 -12.43 -13.34
N LEU A 72 19.94 -11.50 -13.75
CA LEU A 72 19.65 -10.55 -14.83
C LEU A 72 19.50 -11.21 -16.21
N ASP A 73 20.09 -12.39 -16.40
CA ASP A 73 19.98 -13.21 -17.63
C ASP A 73 18.60 -13.91 -17.75
N VAL A 74 17.72 -13.78 -16.76
CA VAL A 74 16.43 -14.49 -16.74
C VAL A 74 15.30 -13.62 -17.25
N ASP A 75 14.61 -14.10 -18.29
CA ASP A 75 13.36 -13.52 -18.77
C ASP A 75 12.35 -13.34 -17.64
N GLY A 76 11.87 -12.10 -17.47
CA GLY A 76 10.96 -11.74 -16.38
C GLY A 76 11.62 -11.04 -15.20
N ILE A 77 12.94 -10.83 -15.18
CA ILE A 77 13.65 -10.00 -14.19
C ILE A 77 14.15 -8.72 -14.87
N ALA A 78 13.64 -7.57 -14.42
CA ALA A 78 13.99 -6.25 -14.96
C ALA A 78 15.27 -5.66 -14.38
N ASP A 79 15.49 -5.82 -13.07
CA ASP A 79 16.70 -5.33 -12.41
C ASP A 79 16.99 -6.14 -11.14
N VAL A 80 18.25 -6.12 -10.72
CA VAL A 80 18.71 -6.71 -9.48
C VAL A 80 19.68 -5.75 -8.78
N VAL A 81 19.27 -5.22 -7.62
CA VAL A 81 20.01 -4.26 -6.80
C VAL A 81 20.53 -4.92 -5.51
N LEU A 82 21.82 -4.75 -5.24
CA LEU A 82 22.45 -5.25 -4.01
C LEU A 82 22.29 -4.22 -2.90
N THR A 83 21.71 -4.63 -1.76
CA THR A 83 21.63 -3.78 -0.57
C THR A 83 22.21 -4.45 0.68
N GLY A 84 22.67 -3.62 1.61
CA GLY A 84 23.20 -4.05 2.89
C GLY A 84 24.38 -5.04 2.77
N PRO A 85 24.45 -6.06 3.64
CA PRO A 85 25.57 -7.01 3.66
C PRO A 85 25.56 -8.04 2.52
N GLY A 86 24.47 -8.16 1.74
CA GLY A 86 24.34 -9.16 0.68
C GLY A 86 22.89 -9.55 0.34
N PHE A 87 21.93 -8.62 0.43
CA PHE A 87 20.58 -8.85 -0.05
C PHE A 87 20.49 -8.55 -1.55
N LEU A 88 19.85 -9.43 -2.29
CA LEU A 88 19.52 -9.23 -3.71
C LEU A 88 18.06 -8.80 -3.80
N ASN A 89 17.83 -7.54 -4.19
CA ASN A 89 16.52 -6.97 -4.42
C ASN A 89 16.22 -7.06 -5.91
N ILE A 90 15.09 -7.63 -6.28
CA ILE A 90 14.75 -8.06 -7.63
C ILE A 90 13.50 -7.32 -8.06
N SER A 91 13.59 -6.63 -9.19
CA SER A 91 12.46 -6.05 -9.91
C SER A 91 12.12 -6.98 -11.06
N LEU A 92 10.84 -7.29 -11.27
CA LEU A 92 10.38 -8.15 -12.36
C LEU A 92 10.06 -7.33 -13.62
N HIS A 93 10.23 -7.93 -14.80
CA HIS A 93 9.64 -7.38 -16.03
C HIS A 93 8.13 -7.58 -15.97
N ASP A 94 7.47 -6.53 -15.47
CA ASP A 94 6.07 -6.14 -15.57
C ASP A 94 5.03 -7.24 -15.88
N VAL A 95 4.08 -7.39 -14.94
CA VAL A 95 2.68 -7.22 -15.32
C VAL A 95 2.63 -5.86 -16.04
N THR A 96 2.41 -5.83 -17.35
CA THR A 96 2.47 -4.57 -18.12
C THR A 96 1.68 -3.47 -17.41
N SER A 97 2.14 -2.22 -17.45
CA SER A 97 1.39 -1.09 -16.86
C SER A 97 -0.09 -1.07 -17.29
N ALA A 98 -0.38 -1.53 -18.51
CA ALA A 98 -1.73 -1.79 -19.00
C ALA A 98 -2.50 -2.84 -18.18
N ALA A 99 -1.88 -3.98 -17.86
CA ALA A 99 -2.49 -5.06 -17.07
C ALA A 99 -2.69 -4.66 -15.60
N LEU A 100 -1.75 -3.94 -14.99
CA LEU A 100 -1.93 -3.38 -13.63
C LEU A 100 -3.12 -2.41 -13.60
N VAL A 101 -3.18 -1.47 -14.53
CA VAL A 101 -4.28 -0.50 -14.64
C VAL A 101 -5.60 -1.21 -14.89
N ALA A 102 -5.64 -2.18 -15.80
CA ALA A 102 -6.84 -2.97 -16.08
C ALA A 102 -7.34 -3.71 -14.82
N GLU A 103 -6.43 -4.29 -14.02
CA GLU A 103 -6.79 -4.96 -12.78
C GLU A 103 -7.35 -3.99 -11.73
N ILE A 104 -6.72 -2.82 -11.55
CA ILE A 104 -7.21 -1.80 -10.63
C ILE A 104 -8.61 -1.33 -11.05
N LEU A 105 -8.83 -1.06 -12.33
CA LEU A 105 -10.13 -0.63 -12.84
C LEU A 105 -11.19 -1.73 -12.68
N ARG A 106 -10.84 -2.99 -12.91
CA ARG A 106 -11.73 -4.14 -12.72
C ARG A 106 -12.14 -4.31 -11.25
N ARG A 107 -11.21 -4.11 -10.32
CA ARG A 107 -11.46 -4.22 -8.87
C ARG A 107 -12.07 -2.96 -8.26
N GLY A 108 -11.87 -1.81 -8.91
CA GLY A 108 -12.31 -0.50 -8.43
C GLY A 108 -11.79 -0.20 -7.03
N THR A 109 -12.67 0.27 -6.15
CA THR A 109 -12.37 0.59 -4.75
C THR A 109 -12.02 -0.63 -3.88
N ARG A 110 -12.16 -1.85 -4.43
CA ARG A 110 -11.79 -3.11 -3.76
C ARG A 110 -10.43 -3.64 -4.23
N TYR A 111 -9.66 -2.89 -5.00
CA TYR A 111 -8.30 -3.29 -5.37
C TYR A 111 -7.45 -3.54 -4.11
N GLY A 112 -6.76 -4.69 -4.08
CA GLY A 112 -6.01 -5.16 -2.91
C GLY A 112 -6.82 -5.85 -1.81
N TYR A 113 -8.14 -6.04 -1.99
CA TYR A 113 -8.94 -6.85 -1.07
C TYR A 113 -8.71 -8.35 -1.32
N ALA A 114 -8.87 -9.16 -0.28
CA ALA A 114 -8.95 -10.61 -0.43
C ALA A 114 -10.22 -11.02 -1.20
N ASP A 115 -10.14 -12.15 -1.93
CA ASP A 115 -11.27 -12.65 -2.72
C ASP A 115 -12.37 -13.31 -1.88
N GLY A 116 -12.06 -13.67 -0.63
CA GLY A 116 -12.99 -14.34 0.25
C GLY A 116 -12.55 -14.29 1.71
N PRO A 117 -13.36 -14.86 2.60
CA PRO A 117 -13.02 -14.96 4.01
C PRO A 117 -11.80 -15.87 4.21
N ASP A 118 -10.94 -15.52 5.16
CA ASP A 118 -9.74 -16.29 5.49
C ASP A 118 -9.93 -17.22 6.72
N GLY A 119 -11.14 -17.20 7.30
CA GLY A 119 -11.51 -17.99 8.47
C GLY A 119 -10.98 -17.45 9.81
N ARG A 120 -10.17 -16.38 9.81
CA ARG A 120 -9.67 -15.76 11.05
C ARG A 120 -10.78 -14.98 11.73
N ILE A 121 -10.98 -15.24 13.02
CA ILE A 121 -11.83 -14.42 13.89
C ILE A 121 -10.91 -13.56 14.76
N VAL A 122 -11.05 -12.24 14.66
CA VAL A 122 -10.23 -11.27 15.37
C VAL A 122 -11.10 -10.45 16.31
N GLN A 123 -10.78 -10.47 17.59
CA GLN A 123 -11.39 -9.57 18.57
C GLN A 123 -10.43 -8.42 18.86
N LEU A 124 -10.89 -7.18 18.65
CA LEU A 124 -10.20 -5.96 19.03
C LEU A 124 -10.88 -5.38 20.26
N HIS A 125 -10.07 -4.94 21.21
CA HIS A 125 -10.53 -4.23 22.40
C HIS A 125 -9.72 -2.94 22.58
N CYS A 126 -10.40 -1.84 22.86
CA CYS A 126 -9.80 -0.52 23.02
C CYS A 126 -10.25 0.19 24.31
N PRO A 127 -9.38 1.01 24.92
CA PRO A 127 -9.74 1.82 26.08
C PRO A 127 -10.77 2.92 25.72
N TYR A 128 -11.28 3.59 26.76
CA TYR A 128 -12.09 4.81 26.61
C TYR A 128 -11.23 5.98 26.14
N ASP A 129 -11.01 6.07 24.83
CA ASP A 129 -10.29 7.14 24.15
C ASP A 129 -10.76 7.25 22.69
N PRO A 130 -11.06 8.46 22.18
CA PRO A 130 -11.57 8.63 20.81
C PRO A 130 -10.59 8.11 19.76
N ARG A 131 -9.28 8.27 19.97
CA ARG A 131 -8.27 7.75 19.03
C ARG A 131 -8.29 6.23 19.00
N ALA A 132 -8.31 5.59 20.16
CA ALA A 132 -8.30 4.13 20.27
C ALA A 132 -9.51 3.51 19.58
N VAL A 133 -10.70 4.10 19.74
CA VAL A 133 -11.92 3.68 19.04
C VAL A 133 -11.79 3.86 17.53
N VAL A 134 -11.33 5.03 17.06
CA VAL A 134 -11.15 5.30 15.63
C VAL A 134 -10.12 4.36 14.99
N VAL A 135 -8.99 4.12 15.66
CA VAL A 135 -7.94 3.20 15.20
C VAL A 135 -8.45 1.76 15.17
N ALA A 136 -9.16 1.31 16.21
CA ALA A 136 -9.70 -0.05 16.25
C ALA A 136 -10.76 -0.28 15.16
N GLU A 137 -11.63 0.69 14.91
CA GLU A 137 -12.65 0.61 13.87
C GLU A 137 -12.04 0.62 12.46
N ALA A 138 -11.06 1.48 12.20
CA ALA A 138 -10.32 1.50 10.93
C ALA A 138 -9.50 0.22 10.72
N ALA A 139 -8.82 -0.27 11.77
CA ALA A 139 -8.13 -1.56 11.73
C ALA A 139 -9.11 -2.71 11.43
N ALA A 140 -10.32 -2.67 11.99
CA ALA A 140 -11.36 -3.65 11.68
C ALA A 140 -11.82 -3.60 10.22
N ARG A 141 -11.98 -2.40 9.62
CA ARG A 141 -12.28 -2.26 8.19
C ARG A 141 -11.17 -2.88 7.32
N VAL A 142 -9.91 -2.60 7.65
CA VAL A 142 -8.75 -3.14 6.92
C VAL A 142 -8.66 -4.66 7.10
N LEU A 143 -8.81 -5.19 8.31
CA LEU A 143 -8.86 -6.65 8.55
C LEU A 143 -9.99 -7.33 7.77
N ARG A 144 -11.19 -6.74 7.76
CA ARG A 144 -12.34 -7.25 6.99
C ARG A 144 -12.07 -7.23 5.49
N SER A 145 -11.35 -6.23 4.97
CA SER A 145 -10.95 -6.19 3.56
C SER A 145 -9.98 -7.33 3.18
N GLN A 146 -9.26 -7.86 4.17
CA GLN A 146 -8.37 -9.02 4.04
C GLN A 146 -9.05 -10.36 4.39
N GLY A 147 -10.38 -10.39 4.55
CA GLY A 147 -11.15 -11.62 4.74
C GLY A 147 -11.38 -12.05 6.19
N ALA A 148 -10.88 -11.29 7.18
CA ALA A 148 -11.09 -11.62 8.58
C ALA A 148 -12.50 -11.23 9.07
N LEU A 149 -13.05 -12.04 9.98
CA LEU A 149 -14.24 -11.69 10.75
C LEU A 149 -13.80 -10.92 12.00
N VAL A 150 -14.24 -9.68 12.16
CA VAL A 150 -13.73 -8.79 13.21
C VAL A 150 -14.86 -8.32 14.12
N ARG A 151 -14.62 -8.43 15.43
CA ARG A 151 -15.44 -7.82 16.48
C ARG A 151 -14.63 -6.75 17.21
N VAL A 152 -15.19 -5.55 17.36
CA VAL A 152 -14.60 -4.41 18.07
C VAL A 152 -15.38 -4.15 19.35
N THR A 153 -14.69 -4.09 20.48
CA THR A 153 -15.27 -3.78 21.79
C THR A 153 -14.50 -2.65 22.45
N ALA A 154 -15.14 -1.89 23.33
CA ALA A 154 -14.49 -0.79 24.05
C ALA A 154 -14.79 -0.81 25.55
N GLU A 155 -13.85 -0.35 26.38
CA GLU A 155 -14.05 -0.17 27.82
C GLU A 155 -15.17 0.84 28.11
N GLY A 156 -15.25 1.90 27.30
CA GLY A 156 -16.30 2.92 27.33
C GLY A 156 -16.51 3.49 25.94
N PHE A 157 -17.60 4.24 25.76
CA PHE A 157 -17.92 4.85 24.47
C PHE A 157 -18.76 6.12 24.67
N ASP A 158 -18.39 7.21 23.99
CA ASP A 158 -19.18 8.44 23.95
C ASP A 158 -20.04 8.46 22.67
N PRO A 159 -21.38 8.59 22.78
CA PRO A 159 -22.28 8.70 21.62
C PRO A 159 -21.89 9.80 20.61
N ALA A 160 -21.28 10.89 21.07
CA ALA A 160 -20.82 11.99 20.20
C ALA A 160 -19.77 11.52 19.19
N TRP A 161 -19.00 10.46 19.51
CA TRP A 161 -18.03 9.88 18.57
C TRP A 161 -18.73 9.22 17.37
N THR A 162 -19.92 8.63 17.55
CA THR A 162 -20.71 8.13 16.43
C THR A 162 -21.28 9.28 15.60
N GLU A 163 -21.84 10.29 16.25
CA GLU A 163 -22.47 11.43 15.56
C GLU A 163 -21.47 12.20 14.69
N VAL A 164 -20.29 12.48 15.22
CA VAL A 164 -19.31 13.35 14.57
C VAL A 164 -18.25 12.57 13.81
N LEU A 165 -17.63 11.53 14.41
CA LEU A 165 -16.54 10.76 13.79
C LEU A 165 -17.04 9.53 13.01
N GLY A 166 -18.34 9.21 13.07
CA GLY A 166 -18.92 8.08 12.37
C GLY A 166 -18.40 6.71 12.84
N VAL A 167 -17.81 6.62 14.03
CA VAL A 167 -17.30 5.35 14.58
C VAL A 167 -18.40 4.56 15.29
N ARG A 168 -18.25 3.24 15.29
CA ARG A 168 -19.11 2.30 16.02
C ARG A 168 -18.28 1.17 16.60
N VAL A 169 -18.74 0.62 17.71
CA VAL A 169 -18.21 -0.59 18.34
C VAL A 169 -19.35 -1.61 18.50
N ASP A 170 -19.02 -2.89 18.53
CA ASP A 170 -20.01 -3.97 18.62
C ASP A 170 -20.52 -4.18 20.05
N ALA A 171 -19.72 -3.81 21.06
CA ALA A 171 -20.14 -3.83 22.46
C ALA A 171 -19.25 -2.91 23.32
N VAL A 172 -19.81 -2.47 24.45
CA VAL A 172 -19.11 -1.73 25.50
C VAL A 172 -19.09 -2.58 26.77
N GLY A 173 -17.95 -2.67 27.43
CA GLY A 173 -17.78 -3.47 28.64
C GLY A 173 -16.32 -3.71 29.00
N PRO A 174 -16.04 -4.41 30.10
CA PRO A 174 -14.68 -4.70 30.52
C PRO A 174 -13.94 -5.53 29.47
N ALA A 175 -12.62 -5.38 29.46
CA ALA A 175 -11.73 -6.23 28.66
C ALA A 175 -12.01 -7.72 28.93
N PRO A 176 -12.18 -8.57 27.91
CA PRO A 176 -12.26 -10.01 28.12
C PRO A 176 -10.95 -10.53 28.72
N ALA A 177 -11.04 -11.59 29.53
CA ALA A 177 -9.95 -12.12 30.35
C ALA A 177 -8.70 -12.52 29.54
N GLU A 178 -8.88 -12.95 28.28
CA GLU A 178 -7.81 -13.22 27.33
C GLU A 178 -7.98 -12.31 26.11
N LEU A 179 -7.09 -11.30 26.00
CA LEU A 179 -6.99 -10.46 24.81
C LEU A 179 -5.67 -10.76 24.10
N PRO A 180 -5.69 -11.48 22.96
CA PRO A 180 -4.47 -11.72 22.20
C PRO A 180 -3.93 -10.44 21.53
N VAL A 181 -4.75 -9.40 21.35
CA VAL A 181 -4.36 -8.16 20.66
C VAL A 181 -5.04 -6.95 21.33
N ASN A 182 -4.22 -5.98 21.77
CA ASN A 182 -4.69 -4.72 22.36
C ASN A 182 -4.42 -3.55 21.41
N VAL A 183 -5.45 -2.78 21.05
CA VAL A 183 -5.29 -1.53 20.30
C VAL A 183 -5.13 -0.39 21.30
N ARG A 184 -3.87 0.02 21.53
CA ARG A 184 -3.53 1.07 22.50
C ARG A 184 -2.63 2.13 21.86
N PRO A 185 -3.16 2.96 20.95
CA PRO A 185 -2.41 4.11 20.46
C PRO A 185 -2.20 5.13 21.58
N VAL A 186 -1.24 6.04 21.41
CA VAL A 186 -1.09 7.20 22.29
C VAL A 186 -2.37 8.05 22.21
N PRO A 187 -3.02 8.37 23.36
CA PRO A 187 -4.27 9.12 23.37
C PRO A 187 -4.20 10.47 22.66
N ALA A 188 -5.34 10.94 22.19
CA ALA A 188 -5.45 12.29 21.63
C ALA A 188 -5.26 13.33 22.76
N PRO A 189 -4.41 14.37 22.57
CA PRO A 189 -4.16 15.36 23.62
C PRO A 189 -5.30 16.37 23.78
N ALA A 190 -6.19 16.47 22.78
CA ALA A 190 -7.35 17.36 22.78
C ALA A 190 -8.50 16.71 22.02
N ASP A 191 -9.70 17.28 22.18
CA ASP A 191 -10.92 16.79 21.56
C ASP A 191 -10.86 16.89 20.02
N PRO A 192 -10.97 15.77 19.28
CA PRO A 192 -11.00 15.79 17.82
C PRO A 192 -12.36 16.19 17.23
N LEU A 193 -13.43 16.26 18.02
CA LEU A 193 -14.79 16.47 17.52
C LEU A 193 -14.98 17.78 16.72
N PRO A 194 -14.40 18.95 17.09
CA PRO A 194 -14.54 20.18 16.31
C PRO A 194 -14.04 20.10 14.87
N LEU A 195 -13.17 19.13 14.55
CA LEU A 195 -12.67 18.92 13.18
C LEU A 195 -13.72 18.29 12.26
N GLY A 196 -14.81 17.75 12.80
CA GLY A 196 -15.78 16.97 12.05
C GLY A 196 -15.24 15.60 11.63
N ARG A 197 -16.04 14.87 10.85
CA ARG A 197 -15.82 13.45 10.56
C ARG A 197 -14.46 13.16 9.92
N ASP A 198 -14.22 13.73 8.75
CA ASP A 198 -13.07 13.32 7.92
C ASP A 198 -11.75 13.84 8.46
N ALA A 199 -11.69 15.12 8.83
CA ALA A 199 -10.49 15.73 9.39
C ALA A 199 -10.18 15.17 10.78
N GLY A 200 -11.21 14.94 11.63
CA GLY A 200 -11.03 14.27 12.92
C GLY A 200 -10.48 12.86 12.77
N ARG A 201 -11.03 12.05 11.86
CA ARG A 201 -10.50 10.70 11.59
C ARG A 201 -9.07 10.74 11.05
N TRP A 202 -8.78 11.63 10.10
CA TRP A 202 -7.42 11.77 9.57
C TRP A 202 -6.41 12.16 10.65
N ALA A 203 -6.74 13.15 11.47
CA ALA A 203 -5.89 13.62 12.58
C ALA A 203 -5.50 12.48 13.54
N LEU A 204 -6.42 11.54 13.77
CA LEU A 204 -6.25 10.40 14.67
C LEU A 204 -5.54 9.20 14.02
N LEU A 205 -5.73 8.99 12.71
CA LEU A 205 -5.25 7.83 11.96
C LEU A 205 -3.92 8.04 11.24
N HIS A 206 -3.60 9.27 10.80
CA HIS A 206 -2.39 9.54 10.02
C HIS A 206 -1.07 9.38 10.82
N PRO A 207 -0.96 9.86 12.07
CA PRO A 207 0.23 9.64 12.89
C PRO A 207 0.35 8.16 13.31
N ALA A 208 1.58 7.65 13.47
CA ALA A 208 1.78 6.29 13.95
C ALA A 208 1.17 6.10 15.33
N ALA A 209 0.81 4.85 15.68
CA ALA A 209 0.15 4.55 16.95
C ALA A 209 0.95 5.03 18.19
N HIS A 210 2.28 5.07 18.12
CA HIS A 210 3.15 5.55 19.20
C HIS A 210 3.42 7.07 19.18
N ASP A 211 2.98 7.77 18.15
CA ASP A 211 3.12 9.23 18.05
C ASP A 211 1.89 9.93 18.63
N ARG A 212 2.07 11.09 19.26
CA ARG A 212 0.94 11.89 19.74
C ARG A 212 0.28 12.61 18.55
N PRO A 213 -1.05 12.49 18.33
CA PRO A 213 -1.71 13.14 17.21
C PRO A 213 -1.87 14.64 17.48
N ARG A 214 -1.89 15.42 16.41
CA ARG A 214 -2.29 16.83 16.47
C ARG A 214 -3.73 16.93 16.01
N THR A 215 -4.56 17.65 16.75
CA THR A 215 -6.01 17.77 16.51
C THR A 215 -6.43 19.24 16.40
N GLY A 216 -5.53 20.11 15.91
CA GLY A 216 -5.84 21.52 15.70
C GLY A 216 -6.41 21.80 14.31
N ASP A 217 -6.71 23.07 14.05
CA ASP A 217 -7.34 23.54 12.82
C ASP A 217 -6.49 23.34 11.56
N GLU A 218 -5.23 22.91 11.68
CA GLU A 218 -4.37 22.61 10.52
C GLU A 218 -5.00 21.55 9.58
N HIS A 219 -5.86 20.68 10.10
CA HIS A 219 -6.54 19.65 9.31
C HIS A 219 -7.73 20.18 8.51
N LEU A 220 -8.20 21.39 8.80
CA LEU A 220 -9.29 22.07 8.09
C LEU A 220 -8.79 22.91 6.90
N VAL A 221 -7.48 23.17 6.84
CA VAL A 221 -6.89 24.01 5.80
C VAL A 221 -6.87 23.28 4.46
N GLN A 222 -7.47 23.89 3.44
CA GLN A 222 -7.47 23.39 2.05
C GLN A 222 -6.21 23.82 1.29
N ARG A 223 -5.04 23.32 1.71
CA ARG A 223 -3.75 23.61 1.06
C ARG A 223 -2.89 22.36 1.01
N GLU A 224 -1.91 22.36 0.11
CA GLU A 224 -1.02 21.21 -0.12
C GLU A 224 -0.27 20.72 1.12
N GLY A 225 -0.01 21.60 2.10
CA GLY A 225 0.62 21.23 3.37
C GLY A 225 -0.28 20.38 4.30
N ASN A 226 -1.57 20.28 4.03
CA ASN A 226 -2.49 19.36 4.72
C ASN A 226 -2.54 18.03 3.96
N PRO A 227 -2.02 16.92 4.53
CA PRO A 227 -2.00 15.62 3.86
C PRO A 227 -3.40 15.10 3.49
N LEU A 228 -4.43 15.35 4.31
CA LEU A 228 -5.81 14.94 3.98
C LEU A 228 -6.30 15.66 2.72
N PHE A 229 -6.13 16.98 2.68
CA PHE A 229 -6.51 17.78 1.52
C PHE A 229 -5.77 17.28 0.29
N ARG A 230 -4.47 17.01 0.39
CA ARG A 230 -3.63 16.52 -0.71
C ARG A 230 -4.15 15.20 -1.30
N VAL A 231 -4.49 14.23 -0.45
CA VAL A 231 -5.08 12.95 -0.89
C VAL A 231 -6.44 13.16 -1.57
N ARG A 232 -7.34 13.93 -0.94
CA ARG A 232 -8.67 14.22 -1.51
C ARG A 232 -8.57 15.01 -2.81
N TYR A 233 -7.59 15.90 -2.93
CA TYR A 233 -7.36 16.72 -4.10
C TYR A 233 -6.85 15.90 -5.27
N ALA A 234 -5.91 14.97 -5.04
CA ALA A 234 -5.49 14.01 -6.07
C ALA A 234 -6.68 13.17 -6.58
N HIS A 235 -7.54 12.69 -5.67
CA HIS A 235 -8.79 12.01 -6.05
C HIS A 235 -9.71 12.91 -6.89
N ALA A 236 -10.04 14.11 -6.41
CA ALA A 236 -10.90 15.04 -7.12
C ALA A 236 -10.34 15.43 -8.51
N ARG A 237 -9.01 15.56 -8.65
CA ARG A 237 -8.33 15.81 -9.92
C ARG A 237 -8.42 14.62 -10.88
N ALA A 238 -8.29 13.39 -10.40
CA ALA A 238 -8.55 12.19 -11.20
C ALA A 238 -10.00 12.17 -11.73
N ARG A 239 -10.98 12.50 -10.87
CA ARG A 239 -12.39 12.61 -11.26
C ARG A 239 -12.63 13.74 -12.27
N ALA A 240 -11.95 14.88 -12.10
CA ALA A 240 -12.00 15.99 -13.04
C ALA A 240 -11.41 15.61 -14.41
N ALA A 241 -10.29 14.89 -14.44
CA ALA A 241 -9.68 14.42 -15.69
C ALA A 241 -10.66 13.53 -16.49
N ARG A 242 -11.38 12.63 -15.82
CA ARG A 242 -12.44 11.81 -16.44
C ARG A 242 -13.58 12.64 -17.02
N ARG A 243 -14.08 13.62 -16.28
CA ARG A 243 -15.16 14.51 -16.77
C ARG A 243 -14.70 15.30 -18.00
N ASN A 244 -13.53 15.93 -17.91
CA ASN A 244 -12.97 16.73 -19.00
C ASN A 244 -12.65 15.88 -20.24
N ALA A 245 -12.21 14.63 -20.08
CA ALA A 245 -12.00 13.72 -21.20
C ALA A 245 -13.31 13.37 -21.92
N ALA A 246 -14.39 13.18 -21.16
CA ALA A 246 -15.72 12.95 -21.72
C ALA A 246 -16.19 14.17 -22.54
N ASP A 247 -15.95 15.39 -22.04
CA ASP A 247 -16.24 16.63 -22.78
C ASP A 247 -15.42 16.74 -24.07
N LEU A 248 -14.20 16.19 -24.08
CA LEU A 248 -13.34 16.08 -25.27
C LEU A 248 -13.66 14.87 -26.15
N GLY A 249 -14.69 14.07 -25.83
CA GLY A 249 -15.17 12.97 -26.64
C GLY A 249 -14.30 11.71 -26.61
N PHE A 250 -13.54 11.46 -25.54
CA PHE A 250 -12.79 10.21 -25.38
C PHE A 250 -12.94 9.59 -23.98
N ALA A 251 -12.67 8.30 -23.87
CA ALA A 251 -12.80 7.50 -22.66
C ALA A 251 -11.51 6.75 -22.35
N ALA A 252 -11.37 6.31 -21.10
CA ALA A 252 -10.23 5.55 -20.62
C ALA A 252 -10.11 4.21 -21.35
N GLU A 253 -8.89 3.83 -21.69
CA GLU A 253 -8.57 2.52 -22.25
C GLU A 253 -7.21 2.08 -21.69
N PRO A 254 -7.11 0.97 -20.94
CA PRO A 254 -5.83 0.50 -20.43
C PRO A 254 -4.82 0.30 -21.54
N GLY A 255 -3.63 0.88 -21.38
CA GLY A 255 -2.56 0.83 -22.36
C GLY A 255 -1.22 1.13 -21.72
N ALA A 256 -0.15 1.04 -22.52
CA ALA A 256 1.20 1.29 -22.03
C ALA A 256 1.36 2.75 -21.57
N VAL A 257 1.84 2.91 -20.33
CA VAL A 257 2.19 4.19 -19.70
C VAL A 257 3.52 4.05 -18.97
N THR A 258 4.29 5.13 -18.90
CA THR A 258 5.61 5.16 -18.26
C THR A 258 5.60 6.17 -17.12
N GLU A 259 5.18 5.72 -15.94
CA GLU A 259 5.12 6.52 -14.71
C GLU A 259 5.64 5.67 -13.55
N PRO A 260 6.96 5.41 -13.47
CA PRO A 260 7.52 4.34 -12.65
C PRO A 260 7.21 4.49 -11.16
N GLU A 261 7.31 5.71 -10.62
CA GLU A 261 7.02 5.98 -9.20
C GLU A 261 5.54 5.76 -8.87
N LEU A 262 4.64 6.22 -9.75
CA LEU A 262 3.20 6.08 -9.58
C LEU A 262 2.77 4.61 -9.75
N LEU A 263 3.26 3.93 -10.78
CA LEU A 263 2.97 2.52 -11.03
C LEU A 263 3.45 1.65 -9.87
N ALA A 264 4.66 1.89 -9.36
CA ALA A 264 5.18 1.19 -8.18
C ALA A 264 4.29 1.43 -6.95
N ALA A 265 3.88 2.69 -6.69
CA ALA A 265 2.99 3.01 -5.58
C ALA A 265 1.63 2.31 -5.72
N LEU A 266 1.04 2.25 -6.91
CA LEU A 266 -0.22 1.55 -7.14
C LEU A 266 -0.07 0.02 -7.03
N ALA A 267 1.03 -0.55 -7.54
CA ALA A 267 1.34 -1.98 -7.43
C ALA A 267 1.54 -2.40 -5.96
N ASP A 268 2.09 -1.52 -5.12
CA ASP A 268 2.33 -1.78 -3.70
C ASP A 268 1.06 -1.79 -2.84
N HIS A 269 -0.05 -1.21 -3.33
CA HIS A 269 -1.26 -1.03 -2.54
C HIS A 269 -1.80 -2.31 -1.87
N PRO A 270 -1.95 -3.46 -2.56
CA PRO A 270 -2.39 -4.71 -1.94
C PRO A 270 -1.47 -5.16 -0.79
N ARG A 271 -0.15 -5.01 -0.97
CA ARG A 271 0.85 -5.36 0.04
C ARG A 271 0.72 -4.46 1.27
N VAL A 272 0.48 -3.16 1.07
CA VAL A 272 0.26 -2.22 2.16
C VAL A 272 -1.01 -2.56 2.94
N LEU A 273 -2.10 -2.95 2.28
CA LEU A 273 -3.33 -3.37 2.94
C LEU A 273 -3.12 -4.62 3.80
N ALA A 274 -2.45 -5.65 3.26
CA ALA A 274 -2.12 -6.86 4.01
C ALA A 274 -1.25 -6.54 5.24
N ALA A 275 -0.20 -5.73 5.07
CA ALA A 275 0.66 -5.33 6.18
C ALA A 275 -0.08 -4.47 7.22
N ALA A 276 -0.96 -3.56 6.79
CA ALA A 276 -1.78 -2.76 7.70
C ALA A 276 -2.75 -3.64 8.51
N ALA A 277 -3.31 -4.69 7.89
CA ALA A 277 -4.15 -5.68 8.57
C ALA A 277 -3.36 -6.49 9.61
N ASP A 278 -2.24 -7.08 9.19
CA ASP A 278 -1.41 -7.94 10.05
C ASP A 278 -0.90 -7.20 11.28
N HIS A 279 -0.55 -5.93 11.14
CA HIS A 279 -0.08 -5.11 12.25
C HIS A 279 -1.19 -4.29 12.94
N ARG A 280 -2.45 -4.37 12.47
CA ARG A 280 -3.55 -3.50 12.90
C ARG A 280 -3.15 -2.02 12.92
N ALA A 281 -2.44 -1.60 11.88
CA ALA A 281 -1.76 -0.31 11.77
C ALA A 281 -2.35 0.50 10.60
N PRO A 282 -3.55 1.09 10.75
CA PRO A 282 -4.21 1.86 9.68
C PRO A 282 -3.42 3.13 9.28
N ASP A 283 -2.51 3.61 10.12
CA ASP A 283 -1.58 4.71 9.79
C ASP A 283 -0.68 4.38 8.58
N ARG A 284 -0.36 3.10 8.36
CA ARG A 284 0.39 2.66 7.18
C ARG A 284 -0.39 2.90 5.90
N LEU A 285 -1.71 2.66 5.92
CA LEU A 285 -2.58 2.96 4.80
C LEU A 285 -2.67 4.48 4.59
N ALA A 286 -2.88 5.26 5.65
CA ALA A 286 -2.96 6.72 5.54
C ALA A 286 -1.70 7.32 4.88
N ARG A 287 -0.50 6.93 5.34
CA ARG A 287 0.78 7.38 4.77
C ARG A 287 0.99 6.90 3.33
N HIS A 288 0.54 5.69 3.01
CA HIS A 288 0.60 5.19 1.64
C HIS A 288 -0.31 5.97 0.69
N LEU A 289 -1.51 6.40 1.12
CA LEU A 289 -2.36 7.26 0.30
C LEU A 289 -1.74 8.63 0.02
N VAL A 290 -0.97 9.16 0.97
CA VAL A 290 -0.15 10.37 0.73
C VAL A 290 0.90 10.10 -0.35
N ALA A 291 1.64 8.99 -0.27
CA ALA A 291 2.63 8.63 -1.29
C ALA A 291 2.01 8.43 -2.68
N VAL A 292 0.84 7.80 -2.77
CA VAL A 292 0.09 7.67 -4.03
C VAL A 292 -0.34 9.04 -4.56
N ALA A 293 -0.85 9.92 -3.69
CA ALA A 293 -1.24 11.27 -4.08
C ALA A 293 -0.05 12.11 -4.56
N ASP A 294 1.10 12.01 -3.88
CA ASP A 294 2.34 12.68 -4.25
C ASP A 294 2.83 12.27 -5.65
N ALA A 295 2.87 10.97 -5.93
CA ALA A 295 3.26 10.46 -7.24
C ALA A 295 2.22 10.80 -8.33
N ALA A 296 0.93 10.87 -7.97
CA ALA A 296 -0.14 11.12 -8.93
C ALA A 296 -0.27 12.58 -9.36
N LEU A 297 -0.06 13.54 -8.46
CA LEU A 297 -0.37 14.96 -8.73
C LEU A 297 0.38 15.53 -9.95
N PRO A 298 1.70 15.31 -10.13
CA PRO A 298 2.41 15.75 -11.34
C PRO A 298 1.88 15.07 -12.60
N PHE A 299 1.63 13.76 -12.53
CA PHE A 299 1.10 12.96 -13.62
C PHE A 299 -0.27 13.44 -14.10
N LEU A 300 -1.18 13.75 -13.17
CA LEU A 300 -2.56 14.15 -13.46
C LEU A 300 -2.66 15.40 -14.35
N LEU A 301 -1.62 16.24 -14.38
CA LEU A 301 -1.54 17.41 -15.26
C LEU A 301 -1.30 17.05 -16.74
N THR A 302 -0.90 15.82 -17.04
CA THR A 302 -0.49 15.34 -18.37
C THR A 302 -1.52 14.46 -19.08
N VAL A 303 -2.65 14.18 -18.41
CA VAL A 303 -3.65 13.20 -18.85
C VAL A 303 -4.38 13.63 -20.12
N LEU A 304 -4.76 14.91 -20.19
CA LEU A 304 -5.58 15.45 -21.28
C LEU A 304 -4.72 16.02 -22.42
N PRO A 305 -5.21 15.98 -23.68
CA PRO A 305 -4.58 16.68 -24.80
C PRO A 305 -4.42 18.18 -24.51
N ARG A 306 -3.33 18.79 -24.97
CA ARG A 306 -3.06 20.23 -24.79
C ARG A 306 -3.12 20.99 -26.10
N GLY A 307 -3.71 22.19 -26.06
CA GLY A 307 -3.80 23.07 -27.22
C GLY A 307 -4.57 22.43 -28.38
N GLY A 308 -3.93 22.29 -29.54
CA GLY A 308 -4.52 21.70 -30.74
C GLY A 308 -4.38 20.17 -30.86
N GLU A 309 -3.82 19.50 -29.86
CA GLU A 309 -3.67 18.05 -29.86
C GLU A 309 -5.02 17.32 -29.92
N LYS A 310 -5.11 16.27 -30.73
CA LYS A 310 -6.27 15.38 -30.76
C LYS A 310 -6.13 14.26 -29.73
N PRO A 311 -7.24 13.76 -29.15
CA PRO A 311 -7.23 12.54 -28.34
C PRO A 311 -6.55 11.38 -29.07
N SER A 312 -5.69 10.64 -28.36
CA SER A 312 -4.89 9.55 -28.91
C SER A 312 -4.89 8.36 -27.94
N ALA A 313 -4.35 7.21 -28.37
CA ALA A 313 -4.20 6.04 -27.50
C ALA A 313 -3.40 6.34 -26.22
N ALA A 314 -2.39 7.21 -26.29
CA ALA A 314 -1.63 7.65 -25.13
C ALA A 314 -2.51 8.42 -24.13
N HIS A 315 -3.39 9.31 -24.60
CA HIS A 315 -4.33 10.02 -23.74
C HIS A 315 -5.34 9.07 -23.07
N ARG A 316 -5.84 8.06 -23.80
CA ARG A 316 -6.74 7.04 -23.25
C ARG A 316 -6.05 6.19 -22.17
N ALA A 317 -4.79 5.83 -22.38
CA ALA A 317 -3.98 5.08 -21.42
C ALA A 317 -3.67 5.89 -20.16
N ARG A 318 -3.27 7.16 -20.29
CA ARG A 318 -3.10 8.06 -19.14
C ARG A 318 -4.41 8.28 -18.38
N LEU A 319 -5.52 8.39 -19.09
CA LEU A 319 -6.82 8.51 -18.44
C LEU A 319 -7.19 7.25 -17.66
N ALA A 320 -6.91 6.07 -18.19
CA ALA A 320 -7.08 4.81 -17.46
C ALA A 320 -6.23 4.74 -16.19
N LEU A 321 -4.97 5.19 -16.25
CA LEU A 321 -4.12 5.29 -15.06
C LEU A 321 -4.67 6.33 -14.05
N ALA A 322 -5.20 7.47 -14.51
CA ALA A 322 -5.83 8.45 -13.65
C ALA A 322 -7.09 7.89 -12.95
N GLU A 323 -7.93 7.14 -13.66
CA GLU A 323 -9.07 6.45 -13.06
C GLU A 323 -8.63 5.38 -12.04
N ALA A 324 -7.54 4.66 -12.31
CA ALA A 324 -6.95 3.70 -11.38
C ALA A 324 -6.46 4.38 -10.09
N VAL A 325 -5.79 5.53 -10.20
CA VAL A 325 -5.43 6.37 -9.04
C VAL A 325 -6.68 6.73 -8.24
N GLY A 326 -7.73 7.21 -8.90
CA GLY A 326 -8.99 7.56 -8.24
C GLY A 326 -9.58 6.38 -7.47
N ALA A 327 -9.58 5.18 -8.05
CA ALA A 327 -10.08 3.96 -7.41
C ALA A 327 -9.29 3.58 -6.15
N VAL A 328 -7.95 3.62 -6.21
CA VAL A 328 -7.08 3.33 -5.06
C VAL A 328 -7.26 4.34 -3.93
N LEU A 329 -7.28 5.64 -4.26
CA LEU A 329 -7.47 6.69 -3.26
C LEU A 329 -8.85 6.60 -2.59
N ALA A 330 -9.91 6.41 -3.37
CA ALA A 330 -11.27 6.25 -2.83
C ALA A 330 -11.42 4.98 -1.98
N GLY A 331 -10.86 3.85 -2.44
CA GLY A 331 -10.86 2.59 -1.69
C GLY A 331 -10.14 2.70 -0.35
N GLY A 332 -8.96 3.31 -0.34
CA GLY A 332 -8.19 3.54 0.88
C GLY A 332 -8.86 4.50 1.86
N LEU A 333 -9.39 5.64 1.38
CA LEU A 333 -10.13 6.59 2.23
C LEU A 333 -11.36 5.93 2.86
N SER A 334 -12.10 5.11 2.10
CA SER A 334 -13.25 4.35 2.60
C SER A 334 -12.88 3.38 3.73
N LEU A 335 -11.73 2.70 3.63
CA LEU A 335 -11.19 1.84 4.70
C LEU A 335 -10.77 2.63 5.94
N LEU A 336 -10.38 3.90 5.79
CA LEU A 336 -10.15 4.82 6.90
C LEU A 336 -11.45 5.46 7.41
N GLY A 337 -12.59 5.19 6.77
CA GLY A 337 -13.90 5.76 7.09
C GLY A 337 -14.03 7.24 6.73
N ILE A 338 -13.23 7.70 5.76
CA ILE A 338 -13.14 9.08 5.28
C ILE A 338 -13.76 9.15 3.88
N ASP A 339 -14.49 10.23 3.60
CA ASP A 339 -15.15 10.37 2.30
C ASP A 339 -14.16 10.81 1.20
N ALA A 340 -14.37 10.34 -0.03
CA ALA A 340 -13.58 10.72 -1.21
C ALA A 340 -14.49 11.52 -2.17
N PRO A 341 -14.59 12.85 -2.03
CA PRO A 341 -15.56 13.62 -2.79
C PRO A 341 -15.16 13.76 -4.27
N ASP A 342 -16.16 13.82 -5.15
CA ASP A 342 -15.98 13.99 -6.60
C ASP A 342 -15.42 15.39 -7.00
N HIS A 343 -15.53 16.35 -6.08
CA HIS A 343 -15.08 17.73 -6.18
C HIS A 343 -14.61 18.23 -4.81
N LEU A 344 -13.69 19.20 -4.79
CA LEU A 344 -13.25 19.94 -3.61
C LEU A 344 -13.42 21.43 -3.84
#